data_AF-A0A948X3W5-F1
#
_entry.id   AF-A0A948X3W5-F1
#
_cell.length_a   1.000
_cell.length_b   1.000
_cell.length_c   1.000
_cell.angle_alpha   90.00
_cell.angle_beta   90.00
_cell.angle_gamma   90.00
#
_symmetry.space_group_name_H-M   'P 1'
#
loop_
_entity.id
_entity.type
_entity.pdbx_description
1 polymer ?
#
loop_
_entity_poly.entity_id
_entity_poly.type
_entity_poly.pdbx_seq_one_letter_code
_entity_poly.pdbx_strand_id
1 'polypeptide(L)' 'MLDARTLEAGATLADLYNPPMPVALLKAHRALDAAVDAAYALNGGKKSWKTDAERVASLFTRYEALTHMSAHT' A
#
# COMPACT_ATOMS: atom_id res chain seq x y z
N MET A 1 7.99 -9.30 2.19
CA MET A 1 8.52 -7.98 2.60
C MET A 1 9.52 -8.13 3.73
N LEU A 2 9.16 -8.78 4.85
CA LEU A 2 10.10 -9.07 5.93
C LEU A 2 11.32 -9.89 5.47
N ASP A 3 11.10 -11.00 4.77
CA ASP A 3 12.22 -11.82 4.23
C ASP A 3 13.12 -11.03 3.27
N ALA A 4 12.57 -10.05 2.54
CA ALA A 4 13.37 -9.23 1.65
C ALA A 4 14.26 -8.24 2.41
N ARG A 5 13.85 -7.80 3.61
CA ARG A 5 14.70 -6.97 4.50
C ARG A 5 15.86 -7.79 5.06
N THR A 6 15.66 -9.07 5.34
CA THR A 6 16.71 -9.92 5.94
C THR A 6 17.82 -10.30 4.95
N LEU A 7 17.65 -10.04 3.65
CA LEU A 7 18.69 -10.28 2.64
C LEU A 7 19.84 -9.27 2.71
N GLU A 8 19.60 -8.07 3.26
CA GLU A 8 20.58 -6.99 3.37
C GLU A 8 21.15 -6.96 4.80
N ALA A 9 22.08 -7.87 5.08
CA ALA A 9 22.64 -8.03 6.43
C ALA A 9 23.32 -6.74 6.93
N GLY A 10 22.97 -6.31 8.14
CA GLY A 10 23.54 -5.11 8.77
C GLY A 10 22.97 -3.78 8.29
N ALA A 11 22.09 -3.78 7.28
CA ALA A 11 21.39 -2.57 6.85
C ALA A 11 20.34 -2.16 7.89
N THR A 12 20.27 -0.86 8.18
CA THR A 12 19.17 -0.29 8.95
C THR A 12 17.93 -0.11 8.06
N LEU A 13 16.77 0.17 8.66
CA LEU A 13 15.60 0.57 7.88
C LEU A 13 15.84 1.86 7.09
N ALA A 14 16.66 2.78 7.60
CA ALA A 14 17.00 3.99 6.88
C ALA A 14 17.76 3.66 5.58
N ASP A 15 18.75 2.75 5.66
CA ASP A 15 19.52 2.31 4.50
C ASP A 15 18.64 1.62 3.46
N LEU A 16 17.71 0.77 3.90
CA LEU A 16 16.81 0.01 3.03
C LEU A 16 15.79 0.87 2.27
N TYR A 17 15.40 2.02 2.84
CA TYR A 17 14.35 2.89 2.30
C TYR A 17 14.89 4.20 1.73
N ASN A 18 16.19 4.49 1.88
CA ASN A 18 16.84 5.58 1.17
C ASN A 18 17.00 5.19 -0.32
N PRO A 19 16.42 5.93 -1.28
CA PRO A 19 16.48 5.54 -2.67
C PRO A 19 17.91 5.44 -3.24
N PRO A 20 18.19 4.45 -4.11
CA PRO A 20 17.25 3.43 -4.58
C PRO A 20 17.09 2.27 -3.58
N MET A 21 15.84 1.79 -3.44
CA MET A 21 15.52 0.60 -2.64
C MET A 21 16.12 -0.67 -3.25
N PRO A 22 16.65 -1.62 -2.44
CA PRO A 22 17.14 -2.90 -2.93
C PRO A 22 16.10 -3.66 -3.76
N VAL A 23 16.54 -4.32 -4.83
CA VAL A 23 15.65 -4.92 -5.85
C VAL A 23 14.67 -5.93 -5.24
N ALA A 24 15.14 -6.78 -4.32
CA ALA A 24 14.29 -7.76 -3.65
C ALA A 24 13.21 -7.09 -2.79
N LEU A 25 13.55 -6.00 -2.09
CA LEU A 25 12.63 -5.23 -1.27
C LEU A 25 11.60 -4.48 -2.13
N LEU A 26 12.03 -3.88 -3.24
CA LEU A 26 11.15 -3.22 -4.21
C LEU A 26 10.15 -4.20 -4.84
N LYS A 27 10.60 -5.41 -5.21
CA LYS A 27 9.72 -6.47 -5.71
C LYS A 27 8.71 -6.89 -4.65
N ALA A 28 9.14 -7.01 -3.39
CA ALA A 28 8.25 -7.36 -2.29
C ALA A 28 7.19 -6.29 -2.02
N HIS A 29 7.54 -4.99 -2.12
CA HIS A 29 6.56 -3.90 -2.03
C HIS A 29 5.55 -3.93 -3.17
N ARG A 30 6.01 -4.09 -4.43
CA ARG A 30 5.10 -4.17 -5.59
C ARG A 30 4.10 -5.32 -5.47
N ALA A 31 4.53 -6.47 -4.95
CA ALA A 31 3.65 -7.61 -4.70
C ALA A 31 2.63 -7.31 -3.60
N LEU A 32 3.05 -6.62 -2.53
CA LEU A 32 2.16 -6.18 -1.46
C LEU A 32 1.13 -5.17 -1.97
N ASP A 33 1.56 -4.16 -2.73
CA ASP A 33 0.68 -3.14 -3.33
C ASP A 33 -0.40 -3.78 -4.20
N ALA A 34 -0.02 -4.74 -5.05
CA ALA A 34 -0.97 -5.46 -5.90
C ALA A 34 -2.01 -6.26 -5.08
N ALA A 35 -1.58 -6.89 -3.99
CA ALA A 35 -2.50 -7.62 -3.10
C ALA A 35 -3.46 -6.68 -2.36
N VAL A 36 -2.98 -5.51 -1.92
CA VAL A 36 -3.81 -4.49 -1.28
C VAL A 36 -4.79 -3.89 -2.27
N ASP A 37 -4.35 -3.52 -3.47
CA ASP A 37 -5.23 -3.01 -4.54
C ASP A 37 -6.32 -4.03 -4.89
N ALA A 38 -5.98 -5.32 -4.95
CA ALA A 38 -6.97 -6.38 -5.15
C ALA A 38 -7.99 -6.46 -4.00
N ALA A 39 -7.56 -6.35 -2.75
CA ALA A 39 -8.47 -6.36 -1.60
C ALA A 39 -9.43 -5.17 -1.61
N TYR A 40 -8.95 -3.97 -1.97
CA TYR A 40 -9.80 -2.79 -2.15
C TYR A 40 -10.79 -2.96 -3.31
N ALA A 41 -10.34 -3.54 -4.42
CA ALA A 41 -11.20 -3.81 -5.57
C ALA A 41 -12.35 -4.78 -5.25
N LEU A 42 -12.10 -5.81 -4.42
CA LEU A 42 -13.14 -6.73 -3.95
C LEU A 42 -14.19 -6.05 -3.05
N ASN A 43 -13.83 -4.92 -2.42
CA ASN A 43 -14.71 -4.15 -1.55
C ASN A 43 -15.33 -2.92 -2.26
N GLY A 44 -15.55 -3.03 -3.57
CA GLY A 44 -16.15 -1.95 -4.38
C GLY A 44 -15.21 -0.81 -4.76
N GLY A 45 -13.92 -0.91 -4.42
CA GLY A 45 -12.88 0.02 -4.83
C GLY A 45 -12.45 -0.16 -6.29
N LYS A 46 -11.59 0.73 -6.77
CA LYS A 46 -11.05 0.68 -8.14
C LYS A 46 -9.98 -0.42 -8.28
N LYS A 47 -9.90 -1.01 -9.48
CA LYS A 47 -8.92 -2.07 -9.82
C LYS A 47 -7.53 -1.56 -10.20
N SER A 48 -7.39 -0.28 -10.53
CA SER A 48 -6.12 0.34 -10.94
C SER A 48 -6.16 1.85 -10.71
N TRP A 49 -4.99 2.44 -10.55
CA TRP A 49 -4.81 3.87 -10.23
C TRP A 49 -3.84 4.48 -11.22
N LYS A 50 -4.17 5.66 -11.76
CA LYS A 50 -3.31 6.41 -12.68
C LYS A 50 -2.29 7.25 -11.94
N THR A 51 -2.67 7.77 -10.77
CA THR A 51 -1.83 8.64 -9.94
C THR A 51 -2.09 8.36 -8.46
N ASP A 52 -1.14 8.72 -7.60
CA ASP A 52 -1.33 8.64 -6.15
C ASP A 52 -2.49 9.54 -5.68
N ALA A 53 -2.68 10.69 -6.32
CA ALA A 53 -3.81 11.58 -6.02
C ALA A 53 -5.17 10.92 -6.24
N GLU A 54 -5.32 10.13 -7.31
CA GLU A 54 -6.54 9.36 -7.56
C GLU A 54 -6.78 8.30 -6.48
N ARG A 55 -5.73 7.58 -6.08
CA ARG A 55 -5.80 6.58 -5.01
C ARG A 55 -6.21 7.25 -3.69
N VAL A 56 -5.61 8.38 -3.34
CA VAL A 56 -5.94 9.15 -2.13
C VAL A 56 -7.40 9.61 -2.15
N ALA A 57 -7.89 10.17 -3.26
CA ALA A 57 -9.28 10.62 -3.37
C ALA A 57 -10.27 9.46 -3.13
N SER A 58 -10.01 8.29 -3.70
CA SER A 58 -10.86 7.11 -3.48
C SER A 58 -10.84 6.62 -2.03
N LEU A 59 -9.69 6.70 -1.36
CA LEU A 59 -9.57 6.34 0.06
C LEU A 59 -10.38 7.30 0.94
N PHE A 60 -10.40 8.60 0.62
CA PHE A 60 -11.23 9.58 1.33
C PHE A 60 -12.73 9.31 1.18
N THR A 61 -13.22 9.02 -0.02
CA THR A 61 -14.63 8.64 -0.22
C THR A 61 -15.01 7.40 0.59
N ARG A 62 -14.12 6.39 0.64
CA ARG A 62 -14.35 5.20 1.45
C ARG A 62 -14.36 5.52 2.94
N TYR A 63 -13.44 6.36 3.40
CA TYR A 63 -13.40 6.80 4.78
C TYR A 63 -14.70 7.51 5.19
N GLU A 64 -15.19 8.44 4.37
CA GLU A 64 -16.47 9.13 4.59
C GLU A 64 -17.62 8.13 4.74
N ALA A 65 -17.75 7.15 3.83
CA ALA A 65 -18.79 6.13 3.94
C ALA A 65 -18.74 5.36 5.27
N LEU A 66 -17.53 4.98 5.72
CA LEU A 66 -17.33 4.24 6.98
C LEU A 66 -17.65 5.10 8.22
N THR A 67 -17.27 6.37 8.23
CA THR A 67 -17.51 7.26 9.38
C THR A 67 -18.95 7.73 9.47
N HIS A 68 -19.63 7.96 8.34
CA HIS A 68 -21.04 8.33 8.33
C HIS A 68 -21.96 7.14 8.71
N MET A 69 -21.61 5.91 8.34
CA MET A 69 -22.32 4.70 8.78
C MET A 69 -22.19 4.45 10.30
N SER A 70 -21.05 4.84 10.89
CA SER A 70 -20.79 4.64 12.32
C SER A 70 -21.55 5.63 13.23
N ALA A 71 -22.17 6.66 12.66
CA ALA A 71 -22.90 7.70 13.40
C ALA A 71 -24.39 7.39 13.64
N HIS A 72 -24.90 6.23 13.21
CA HIS A 72 -26.31 5.83 13.31
C HIS A 72 -26.57 4.62 14.24
N THR A 73 -25.67 4.35 15.18
CA THR A 73 -25.88 3.48 16.36
C THR A 73 -25.90 4.30 17.62
#